data_AF-A0A800DQA2-F1
#
_entry.id   AF-A0A800DQA2-F1
#
_cell.length_a   1.000
_cell.length_b   1.000
_cell.length_c   1.000
_cell.angle_alpha   90.00
_cell.angle_beta   90.00
_cell.angle_gamma   90.00
#
_symmetry.space_group_name_H-M   'P 1'
#
loop_
_entity.id
_entity.type
_entity.pdbx_description
1 polymer ?
#
loop_
_entity_poly.entity_id
_entity_poly.type
_entity_poly.pdbx_seq_one_letter_code
_entity_poly.pdbx_strand_id
1 'polypeptide(L)'
;MRRGKVYSAKITPPLLKGAGGIYERTQRKGKSKKQAIGESSQSVFAEDFADLQNEGKNALLTAGNSEDLSFLPSQSVDAVITDPPYFDNVMYSELADFFYVWLRLALKERYEYFQSELSYRPEEIVQNEKSGKDVSFFTEGLTNVFKECHRVLKDEGLMLFTFHHNKLWAWENLTKVLLDSGFYVSSAPIVRSEGKSGYHSQSGNVKYDACLVCRKRQSTSLGFCDWNTLKNRIRQRAIHWLKRIITSEMELNEVDIVVIVMGKFLETFTCNYPNIICDGNPLDIHPAIHDMPRIIDELVGEVTRTEVLKQERKEPVQLNLLKSYFTSSLTLVNKE
;
A
#
# COMPACT_ATOMS: atom_id res chain seq x y z
N MET A 1 17.50 -8.81 16.72
CA MET A 1 16.32 -9.39 16.02
C MET A 1 15.05 -9.01 16.76
N ARG A 2 14.32 -7.96 16.35
CA ARG A 2 12.95 -7.71 16.83
C ARG A 2 11.99 -8.49 15.95
N ARG A 3 11.20 -9.39 16.55
CA ARG A 3 10.17 -10.18 15.88
C ARG A 3 9.14 -9.22 15.27
N GLY A 4 8.95 -9.25 13.96
CA GLY A 4 7.85 -8.52 13.32
C GLY A 4 6.53 -9.13 13.78
N LYS A 5 5.72 -8.34 14.49
CA LYS A 5 4.34 -8.68 14.83
C LYS A 5 3.45 -8.10 13.75
N VAL A 6 2.55 -8.91 13.20
CA VAL A 6 1.51 -8.45 12.26
C VAL A 6 0.22 -8.37 13.07
N TYR A 7 -0.31 -7.16 13.20
CA TYR A 7 -1.58 -6.90 13.88
C TYR A 7 -2.69 -6.89 12.82
N SER A 8 -3.80 -7.57 13.11
CA SER A 8 -5.00 -7.58 12.26
C SER A 8 -6.17 -7.20 13.16
N ALA A 9 -6.68 -5.97 13.04
CA ALA A 9 -7.90 -5.54 13.69
C ALA A 9 -9.06 -5.61 12.69
N LYS A 10 -10.11 -6.38 13.00
CA LYS A 10 -11.40 -6.23 12.32
C LYS A 10 -12.16 -5.11 13.01
N ILE A 11 -12.27 -3.95 12.37
CA ILE A 11 -13.22 -2.92 12.79
C ILE A 11 -14.61 -3.51 12.52
N THR A 12 -15.33 -3.88 13.58
CA THR A 12 -16.67 -4.46 13.46
C THR A 12 -17.68 -3.38 13.80
N PRO A 13 -18.66 -3.09 12.92
CA PRO A 13 -19.73 -2.16 13.23
C PRO A 13 -20.50 -2.61 14.50
N PRO A 14 -21.02 -1.68 15.31
CA PRO A 14 -21.70 -1.99 16.58
C PRO A 14 -22.89 -2.95 16.49
N LEU A 15 -23.45 -3.16 15.28
CA LEU A 15 -24.62 -3.99 15.04
C LEU A 15 -24.34 -5.50 15.10
N LEU A 16 -23.07 -5.93 15.15
CA LEU A 16 -22.68 -7.34 15.31
C LEU A 16 -22.17 -7.58 16.74
N LYS A 17 -23.06 -7.53 17.73
CA LYS A 17 -22.81 -8.11 19.07
C LYS A 17 -22.63 -9.62 18.92
N GLY A 18 -21.41 -10.06 18.64
CA GLY A 18 -21.08 -11.50 18.49
C GLY A 18 -19.73 -11.82 17.83
N ALA A 19 -19.04 -10.85 17.22
CA ALA A 19 -17.70 -11.10 16.70
C ALA A 19 -16.67 -11.07 17.86
N GLY A 20 -15.97 -12.18 18.09
CA GLY A 20 -14.97 -12.31 19.16
C GLY A 20 -13.97 -11.17 19.16
N GLY A 21 -13.58 -10.73 20.37
CA GLY A 21 -12.71 -9.57 20.58
C GLY A 21 -11.38 -9.62 19.82
N ILE A 22 -10.63 -8.51 19.87
CA ILE A 22 -9.35 -8.37 19.17
C ILE A 22 -8.46 -9.57 19.46
N TYR A 23 -7.85 -10.15 18.43
CA TYR A 23 -7.01 -11.35 18.56
C TYR A 23 -5.73 -11.25 17.73
N GLU A 24 -4.62 -11.75 18.28
CA GLU A 24 -3.38 -12.00 17.55
C GLU A 24 -3.48 -13.37 16.87
N ARG A 25 -3.14 -13.44 15.58
CA ARG A 25 -3.05 -14.71 14.86
C ARG A 25 -1.58 -15.04 14.62
N THR A 26 -1.11 -16.16 15.17
CA THR A 26 0.24 -16.68 14.89
C THR A 26 0.14 -17.90 13.98
N GLN A 27 1.00 -17.96 12.95
CA GLN A 27 1.07 -19.10 12.04
C GLN A 27 2.46 -19.74 12.09
N ARG A 28 2.53 -21.05 12.35
CA ARG A 28 3.78 -21.81 12.38
C ARG A 28 3.56 -23.21 11.80
N LYS A 29 4.36 -23.60 10.79
CA LYS A 29 4.29 -24.91 10.12
C LYS A 29 2.86 -25.27 9.67
N GLY A 30 2.17 -24.33 9.01
CA GLY A 30 0.79 -24.53 8.54
C GLY A 30 -0.31 -24.47 9.61
N LYS A 31 0.03 -24.54 10.90
CA LYS A 31 -0.94 -24.40 12.01
C LYS A 31 -1.14 -22.94 12.38
N SER A 32 -2.39 -22.56 12.62
CA SER A 32 -2.82 -21.21 12.99
C SER A 32 -3.34 -21.21 14.42
N LYS A 33 -2.82 -20.35 15.30
CA LYS A 33 -3.33 -20.12 16.66
C LYS A 33 -3.86 -18.69 16.76
N LYS A 34 -5.07 -18.52 17.28
CA LYS A 34 -5.63 -17.22 17.66
C LYS A 34 -5.44 -17.02 19.16
N GLN A 35 -4.99 -15.85 19.58
CA GLN A 35 -4.87 -15.44 20.98
C GLN A 35 -5.65 -14.15 21.16
N ALA A 36 -6.71 -14.17 21.96
CA ALA A 36 -7.45 -12.95 22.27
C ALA A 36 -6.52 -11.96 23.01
N ILE A 37 -6.57 -10.68 22.61
CA ILE A 37 -5.75 -9.60 23.14
C ILE A 37 -6.43 -8.94 24.35
N GLY A 38 -7.68 -9.28 24.68
CA GLY A 38 -8.35 -8.77 25.89
C GLY A 38 -8.71 -7.28 25.85
N GLU A 39 -8.37 -6.59 24.76
CA GLU A 39 -8.74 -5.20 24.51
C GLU A 39 -10.18 -5.14 23.98
N SER A 40 -11.04 -4.42 24.70
CA SER A 40 -12.35 -3.98 24.21
C SER A 40 -12.41 -2.46 24.29
N SER A 41 -12.41 -1.80 23.13
CA SER A 41 -12.73 -0.37 23.05
C SER A 41 -14.22 -0.24 22.74
N GLN A 42 -15.01 0.28 23.69
CA GLN A 42 -16.35 0.76 23.35
C GLN A 42 -16.23 2.11 22.65
N SER A 43 -16.78 2.20 21.44
CA SER A 43 -16.84 3.46 20.70
C SER A 43 -17.94 4.34 21.29
N VAL A 44 -17.57 5.54 21.71
CA VAL A 44 -18.47 6.61 22.11
C VAL A 44 -18.43 7.67 21.01
N PHE A 45 -19.51 7.71 20.24
CA PHE A 45 -19.59 8.53 19.02
C PHE A 45 -19.74 10.01 19.35
N ALA A 46 -18.94 10.83 18.68
CA ALA A 46 -19.10 12.27 18.58
C ALA A 46 -20.05 12.63 17.44
N GLU A 47 -20.72 13.77 17.55
CA GLU A 47 -21.58 14.31 16.48
C GLU A 47 -20.77 15.04 15.40
N ASP A 48 -19.72 15.74 15.80
CA ASP A 48 -18.82 16.46 14.92
C ASP A 48 -17.36 16.45 15.45
N PHE A 49 -16.46 17.15 14.74
CA PHE A 49 -15.05 17.20 15.14
C PHE A 49 -14.82 17.95 16.46
N ALA A 50 -15.64 18.97 16.79
CA ALA A 50 -15.50 19.70 18.05
C ALA A 50 -15.94 18.82 19.23
N ASP A 51 -17.03 18.08 19.08
CA ASP A 51 -17.48 17.10 20.09
C ASP A 51 -16.46 15.97 20.25
N LEU A 52 -15.77 15.57 19.18
CA LEU A 52 -14.70 14.56 19.25
C LEU A 52 -13.53 15.00 20.14
N GLN A 53 -13.30 16.30 20.31
CA GLN A 53 -12.25 16.82 21.20
C GLN A 53 -12.65 16.81 22.69
N ASN A 54 -13.93 16.58 23.01
CA ASN A 54 -14.41 16.55 24.39
C ASN A 54 -14.00 15.26 25.12
N GLU A 55 -13.82 15.36 26.44
CA GLU A 55 -13.58 14.19 27.28
C GLU A 55 -14.74 13.19 27.17
N GLY A 56 -14.40 11.92 26.93
CA GLY A 56 -15.37 10.83 26.86
C GLY A 56 -15.85 10.46 25.46
N LYS A 57 -15.54 11.25 24.43
CA LYS A 57 -15.75 10.86 23.02
C LYS A 57 -14.47 10.25 22.44
N ASN A 58 -14.62 9.29 21.52
CA ASN A 58 -13.46 8.61 20.91
C ASN A 58 -13.65 8.11 19.47
N ALA A 59 -14.79 8.38 18.84
CA ALA A 59 -15.06 8.00 17.47
C ALA A 59 -15.96 9.03 16.78
N LEU A 60 -15.64 9.40 15.54
CA LEU A 60 -16.52 10.16 14.66
C LEU A 60 -16.76 9.33 13.40
N LEU A 61 -18.01 9.15 12.99
CA LEU A 61 -18.38 8.39 11.81
C LEU A 61 -19.12 9.31 10.83
N THR A 62 -18.54 9.49 9.65
CA THR A 62 -19.12 10.28 8.58
C THR A 62 -19.32 9.42 7.33
N ALA A 63 -20.26 9.81 6.49
CA ALA A 63 -20.44 9.27 5.14
C ALA A 63 -20.41 10.44 4.17
N GLY A 64 -19.35 10.54 3.36
CA GLY A 64 -19.14 11.66 2.46
C GLY A 64 -18.05 11.41 1.42
N ASN A 65 -17.87 12.35 0.50
CA ASN A 65 -16.79 12.30 -0.48
C ASN A 65 -15.46 12.64 0.20
N SER A 66 -14.45 11.78 0.03
CA SER A 66 -13.11 12.01 0.58
C SER A 66 -12.32 13.13 -0.14
N GLU A 67 -12.84 13.66 -1.25
CA GLU A 67 -12.34 14.90 -1.86
C GLU A 67 -12.73 16.15 -1.06
N ASP A 68 -13.60 16.02 -0.05
CA ASP A 68 -13.97 17.10 0.87
C ASP A 68 -13.90 16.60 2.32
N LEU A 69 -12.81 16.96 3.01
CA LEU A 69 -12.63 16.73 4.44
C LEU A 69 -12.79 18.02 5.23
N SER A 70 -13.61 18.98 4.76
CA SER A 70 -13.80 20.29 5.40
C SER A 70 -14.34 20.22 6.83
N PHE A 71 -15.01 19.12 7.20
CA PHE A 71 -15.40 18.84 8.58
C PHE A 71 -14.20 18.65 9.53
N LEU A 72 -13.00 18.44 8.99
CA LEU A 72 -11.73 18.38 9.71
C LEU A 72 -10.93 19.68 9.50
N PRO A 73 -10.47 20.34 10.57
CA PRO A 73 -9.53 21.45 10.47
C PRO A 73 -8.21 21.02 9.84
N SER A 74 -7.48 21.95 9.24
CA SER A 74 -6.13 21.72 8.75
C SER A 74 -5.19 21.34 9.90
N GLN A 75 -4.23 20.44 9.64
CA GLN A 75 -3.25 19.97 10.63
C GLN A 75 -3.86 19.43 11.95
N SER A 76 -5.03 18.81 11.87
CA SER A 76 -5.75 18.29 13.02
C SER A 76 -5.52 16.80 13.29
N VAL A 77 -5.10 16.01 12.28
CA VAL A 77 -4.94 14.56 12.42
C VAL A 77 -3.48 14.12 12.44
N ASP A 78 -3.16 13.11 13.26
CA ASP A 78 -1.80 12.55 13.38
C ASP A 78 -1.48 11.52 12.29
N ALA A 79 -2.49 10.80 11.83
CA ALA A 79 -2.35 9.80 10.78
C ALA A 79 -3.62 9.68 9.93
N VAL A 80 -3.42 9.44 8.64
CA VAL A 80 -4.45 8.99 7.71
C VAL A 80 -4.12 7.55 7.33
N ILE A 81 -5.05 6.63 7.53
CA ILE A 81 -4.91 5.23 7.14
C ILE A 81 -6.06 4.93 6.18
N THR A 82 -5.73 4.63 4.93
CA THR A 82 -6.71 4.49 3.85
C THR A 82 -6.35 3.33 2.91
N ASP A 83 -7.31 2.91 2.09
CA ASP A 83 -7.16 1.88 1.04
C ASP A 83 -7.86 2.43 -0.21
N PRO A 84 -7.16 3.21 -1.05
CA PRO A 84 -7.77 3.87 -2.20
C PRO A 84 -8.21 2.86 -3.26
N PRO A 85 -9.19 3.21 -4.11
CA PRO A 85 -9.64 2.34 -5.20
C PRO A 85 -8.51 2.02 -6.19
N TYR A 86 -8.58 0.85 -6.83
CA TYR A 86 -7.53 0.35 -7.74
C TYR A 86 -7.95 0.49 -9.21
N PHE A 87 -7.94 1.70 -9.77
CA PHE A 87 -8.25 1.99 -11.19
C PHE A 87 -9.51 1.26 -11.71
N ASP A 88 -9.37 0.39 -12.71
CA ASP A 88 -10.45 -0.36 -13.38
C ASP A 88 -10.66 -1.77 -12.80
N ASN A 89 -9.96 -2.12 -11.72
CA ASN A 89 -9.98 -3.49 -11.21
C ASN A 89 -11.35 -3.91 -10.64
N VAL A 90 -12.13 -2.97 -10.10
CA VAL A 90 -13.45 -3.26 -9.50
C VAL A 90 -14.41 -2.08 -9.68
N MET A 91 -15.60 -2.35 -10.24
CA MET A 91 -16.72 -1.39 -10.27
C MET A 91 -17.50 -1.49 -8.96
N TYR A 92 -17.03 -0.80 -7.91
CA TYR A 92 -17.55 -0.98 -6.55
C TYR A 92 -19.04 -0.66 -6.41
N SER A 93 -19.52 0.46 -6.96
CA SER A 93 -20.95 0.81 -6.90
C SER A 93 -21.83 -0.23 -7.60
N GLU A 94 -21.45 -0.69 -8.79
CA GLU A 94 -22.21 -1.72 -9.52
C GLU A 94 -22.28 -3.04 -8.74
N LEU A 95 -21.18 -3.43 -8.07
CA LEU A 95 -21.15 -4.62 -7.22
C LEU A 95 -21.94 -4.44 -5.93
N ALA A 96 -21.91 -3.24 -5.35
CA ALA A 96 -22.62 -2.91 -4.12
C ALA A 96 -24.14 -2.90 -4.32
N ASP A 97 -24.63 -2.55 -5.50
CA ASP A 97 -26.06 -2.49 -5.82
C ASP A 97 -26.79 -3.80 -5.54
N PHE A 98 -26.14 -4.95 -5.75
CA PHE A 98 -26.72 -6.25 -5.43
C PHE A 98 -27.15 -6.36 -3.95
N PHE A 99 -26.37 -5.79 -3.03
CA PHE A 99 -26.68 -5.79 -1.60
C PHE A 99 -27.50 -4.55 -1.19
N TYR A 100 -27.20 -3.41 -1.80
CA TYR A 100 -27.78 -2.11 -1.46
C TYR A 100 -29.30 -2.10 -1.61
N VAL A 101 -29.84 -2.70 -2.68
CA VAL A 101 -31.30 -2.70 -2.91
C VAL A 101 -32.08 -3.37 -1.78
N TRP A 102 -31.52 -4.41 -1.15
CA TRP A 102 -32.14 -5.09 -0.02
C TRP A 102 -31.99 -4.29 1.28
N LEU A 103 -30.78 -3.76 1.54
CA LEU A 103 -30.52 -2.91 2.69
C LEU A 103 -31.40 -1.66 2.69
N ARG A 104 -31.58 -1.07 1.51
CA ARG A 104 -32.45 0.08 1.27
C ARG A 104 -33.87 -0.16 1.74
N LEU A 105 -34.48 -1.30 1.41
CA LEU A 105 -35.86 -1.60 1.82
C LEU A 105 -36.04 -1.53 3.34
N ALA A 106 -35.02 -1.96 4.10
CA ALA A 106 -35.04 -1.95 5.56
C ALA A 106 -34.63 -0.60 6.18
N LEU A 107 -33.85 0.23 5.48
CA LEU A 107 -33.13 1.35 6.09
C LEU A 107 -33.52 2.73 5.54
N LYS A 108 -34.18 2.83 4.38
CA LYS A 108 -34.50 4.10 3.71
C LYS A 108 -35.33 5.09 4.53
N GLU A 109 -36.18 4.59 5.43
CA GLU A 109 -37.02 5.43 6.29
C GLU A 109 -36.25 6.00 7.50
N ARG A 110 -35.14 5.37 7.88
CA ARG A 110 -34.35 5.73 9.05
C ARG A 110 -33.07 6.47 8.71
N TYR A 111 -32.49 6.22 7.54
CA TYR A 111 -31.19 6.74 7.15
C TYR A 111 -31.28 7.36 5.76
N GLU A 112 -30.96 8.64 5.67
CA GLU A 112 -30.98 9.43 4.43
C GLU A 112 -30.13 8.79 3.32
N TYR A 113 -28.98 8.20 3.68
CA TYR A 113 -28.06 7.56 2.76
C TYR A 113 -28.64 6.34 2.00
N PHE A 114 -29.79 5.81 2.44
CA PHE A 114 -30.50 4.71 1.77
C PHE A 114 -31.70 5.19 0.95
N GLN A 115 -31.91 6.51 0.79
CA GLN A 115 -33.06 7.02 0.05
C GLN A 115 -32.93 6.83 -1.46
N SER A 116 -31.73 7.00 -2.03
CA SER A 116 -31.46 6.78 -3.46
C SER A 116 -31.82 5.35 -3.88
N GLU A 117 -32.34 5.15 -5.09
CA GLU A 117 -32.71 3.82 -5.58
C GLU A 117 -31.51 2.88 -5.76
N LEU A 118 -30.37 3.44 -6.17
CA LEU A 118 -29.10 2.75 -6.39
C LEU A 118 -27.97 3.43 -5.59
N SER A 119 -26.88 2.69 -5.41
CA SER A 119 -25.66 3.14 -4.71
C SER A 119 -24.75 3.99 -5.59
N TYR A 120 -25.01 4.06 -6.91
CA TYR A 120 -24.22 4.82 -7.88
C TYR A 120 -23.96 6.26 -7.42
N ARG A 121 -22.69 6.65 -7.45
CA ARG A 121 -22.23 8.03 -7.21
C ARG A 121 -21.44 8.51 -8.43
N PRO A 122 -21.89 9.56 -9.14
CA PRO A 122 -21.14 10.14 -10.26
C PRO A 122 -19.70 10.50 -9.87
N GLU A 123 -19.48 10.92 -8.63
CA GLU A 123 -18.19 11.34 -8.08
C GLU A 123 -17.30 10.17 -7.63
N GLU A 124 -17.77 8.92 -7.74
CA GLU A 124 -16.97 7.74 -7.38
C GLU A 124 -15.68 7.68 -8.22
N ILE A 125 -14.53 7.65 -7.54
CA ILE A 125 -13.19 7.60 -8.13
C ILE A 125 -12.88 6.16 -8.59
N VAL A 126 -13.43 5.77 -9.73
CA VAL A 126 -13.15 4.50 -10.43
C VAL A 126 -12.86 4.79 -11.89
N GLN A 127 -12.00 3.99 -12.52
CA GLN A 127 -11.85 4.04 -13.97
C GLN A 127 -12.97 3.21 -14.61
N ASN A 128 -13.88 3.86 -15.33
CA ASN A 128 -14.98 3.21 -16.04
C ASN A 128 -15.24 3.95 -17.36
N GLU A 129 -14.69 3.41 -18.46
CA GLU A 129 -14.84 4.00 -19.79
C GLU A 129 -16.31 4.11 -20.23
N LYS A 130 -17.18 3.18 -19.81
CA LYS A 130 -18.61 3.20 -20.16
C LYS A 130 -19.35 4.36 -19.50
N SER A 131 -18.84 4.82 -18.35
CA SER A 131 -19.36 5.98 -17.63
C SER A 131 -18.57 7.26 -17.94
N GLY A 132 -17.64 7.24 -18.90
CA GLY A 132 -16.79 8.38 -19.24
C GLY A 132 -15.72 8.72 -18.19
N LYS A 133 -15.49 7.83 -17.21
CA LYS A 133 -14.48 8.00 -16.16
C LYS A 133 -13.16 7.41 -16.62
N ASP A 134 -12.33 8.21 -17.26
CA ASP A 134 -11.03 7.79 -17.77
C ASP A 134 -9.93 7.80 -16.69
N VAL A 135 -8.70 7.49 -17.10
CA VAL A 135 -7.52 7.54 -16.22
C VAL A 135 -7.28 8.95 -15.65
N SER A 136 -7.64 10.00 -16.40
CA SER A 136 -7.47 11.39 -15.96
C SER A 136 -8.45 11.70 -14.83
N PHE A 137 -9.73 11.35 -14.99
CA PHE A 137 -10.75 11.48 -13.96
C PHE A 137 -10.32 10.78 -12.66
N PHE A 138 -9.86 9.53 -12.77
CA PHE A 138 -9.37 8.78 -11.62
C PHE A 138 -8.16 9.46 -10.95
N THR A 139 -7.19 9.88 -11.74
CA THR A 139 -5.94 10.48 -11.25
C THR A 139 -6.19 11.84 -10.59
N GLU A 140 -7.07 12.66 -11.17
CA GLU A 140 -7.46 13.96 -10.62
C GLU A 140 -8.23 13.79 -9.30
N GLY A 141 -9.25 12.93 -9.26
CA GLY A 141 -10.00 12.66 -8.05
C GLY A 141 -9.12 12.13 -6.93
N LEU A 142 -8.23 11.16 -7.21
CA LEU A 142 -7.32 10.64 -6.20
C LEU A 142 -6.30 11.70 -5.73
N THR A 143 -5.87 12.60 -6.63
CA THR A 143 -5.03 13.74 -6.26
C THR A 143 -5.76 14.71 -5.33
N ASN A 144 -7.05 14.98 -5.56
CA ASN A 144 -7.86 15.83 -4.70
C ASN A 144 -8.02 15.21 -3.30
N VAL A 145 -8.33 13.91 -3.23
CA VAL A 145 -8.36 13.18 -1.95
C VAL A 145 -7.03 13.30 -1.21
N PHE A 146 -5.90 13.08 -1.91
CA PHE A 146 -4.59 13.15 -1.26
C PHE A 146 -4.23 14.58 -0.85
N LYS A 147 -4.66 15.61 -1.59
CA LYS A 147 -4.51 17.01 -1.17
C LYS A 147 -5.30 17.32 0.11
N GLU A 148 -6.52 16.81 0.23
CA GLU A 148 -7.28 16.93 1.48
C GLU A 148 -6.61 16.19 2.63
N CYS A 149 -6.13 14.97 2.41
CA CYS A 149 -5.30 14.24 3.38
C CYS A 149 -4.08 15.07 3.80
N HIS A 150 -3.36 15.69 2.85
CA HIS A 150 -2.22 16.55 3.13
C HIS A 150 -2.61 17.77 3.98
N ARG A 151 -3.76 18.40 3.70
CA ARG A 151 -4.27 19.56 4.44
C ARG A 151 -4.59 19.21 5.89
N VAL A 152 -5.33 18.13 6.14
CA VAL A 152 -5.79 17.75 7.48
C VAL A 152 -4.68 17.15 8.34
N LEU A 153 -3.68 16.51 7.73
CA LEU A 153 -2.58 15.88 8.44
C LEU A 153 -1.67 16.92 9.11
N LYS A 154 -1.19 16.66 10.32
CA LYS A 154 -0.10 17.43 10.95
C LYS A 154 1.18 17.30 10.13
N ASP A 155 2.13 18.23 10.30
CA ASP A 155 3.33 18.26 9.46
C ASP A 155 4.23 17.01 9.61
N GLU A 156 4.28 16.45 10.83
CA GLU A 156 4.99 15.19 11.12
C GLU A 156 4.12 13.93 10.98
N GLY A 157 2.86 14.11 10.60
CA GLY A 157 1.89 13.03 10.48
C GLY A 157 2.20 12.08 9.33
N LEU A 158 1.53 10.92 9.34
CA LEU A 158 1.73 9.85 8.36
C LEU A 158 0.46 9.59 7.55
N MET A 159 0.59 9.43 6.25
CA MET A 159 -0.44 8.80 5.42
C MET A 159 0.00 7.39 5.05
N LEU A 160 -0.84 6.39 5.34
CA LEU A 160 -0.56 4.98 5.07
C LEU A 160 -1.65 4.39 4.20
N PHE A 161 -1.25 3.69 3.15
CA PHE A 161 -2.16 2.89 2.35
C PHE A 161 -1.47 1.67 1.74
N THR A 162 -2.25 0.65 1.42
CA THR A 162 -1.79 -0.52 0.68
C THR A 162 -1.93 -0.28 -0.82
N PHE A 163 -0.97 -0.80 -1.59
CA PHE A 163 -1.06 -0.76 -3.04
C PHE A 163 -0.36 -1.95 -3.68
N HIS A 164 -0.98 -2.49 -4.72
CA HIS A 164 -0.35 -3.39 -5.66
C HIS A 164 -0.94 -3.20 -7.06
N HIS A 165 -0.12 -3.41 -8.08
CA HIS A 165 -0.57 -3.46 -9.47
C HIS A 165 0.45 -4.18 -10.33
N ASN A 166 0.01 -4.89 -11.37
CA ASN A 166 0.91 -5.60 -12.29
C ASN A 166 1.37 -4.76 -13.49
N LYS A 167 0.79 -3.58 -13.71
CA LYS A 167 1.16 -2.65 -14.79
C LYS A 167 1.94 -1.45 -14.28
N LEU A 168 3.03 -1.10 -14.98
CA LEU A 168 3.88 0.06 -14.66
C LEU A 168 3.14 1.39 -14.69
N TRP A 169 2.24 1.59 -15.66
CA TRP A 169 1.49 2.84 -15.80
C TRP A 169 0.70 3.19 -14.52
N ALA A 170 0.23 2.20 -13.76
CA ALA A 170 -0.48 2.44 -12.51
C ALA A 170 0.45 2.99 -11.42
N TRP A 171 1.68 2.47 -11.36
CA TRP A 171 2.72 2.98 -10.47
C TRP A 171 3.22 4.37 -10.89
N GLU A 172 3.25 4.66 -12.19
CA GLU A 172 3.59 5.97 -12.74
C GLU A 172 2.55 7.02 -12.31
N ASN A 173 1.27 6.73 -12.53
CA ASN A 173 0.18 7.60 -12.11
C ASN A 173 0.17 7.78 -10.58
N LEU A 174 0.37 6.71 -9.81
CA LEU A 174 0.49 6.82 -8.36
C LEU A 174 1.67 7.69 -7.93
N THR A 175 2.81 7.60 -8.62
CA THR A 175 3.97 8.48 -8.37
C THR A 175 3.59 9.94 -8.58
N LYS A 176 2.88 10.23 -9.68
CA LYS A 176 2.39 11.57 -9.98
C LYS A 176 1.43 12.09 -8.90
N VAL A 177 0.40 11.30 -8.55
CA VAL A 177 -0.57 11.64 -7.49
C VAL A 177 0.15 11.98 -6.19
N LEU A 178 1.12 11.16 -5.75
CA LEU A 178 1.88 11.38 -4.53
C LEU A 178 2.67 12.70 -4.57
N LEU A 179 3.36 12.97 -5.67
CA LEU A 179 4.17 14.17 -5.82
C LEU A 179 3.30 15.44 -5.92
N ASP A 180 2.23 15.40 -6.72
CA ASP A 180 1.30 16.52 -6.96
C ASP A 180 0.46 16.87 -5.72
N SER A 181 0.28 15.91 -4.80
CA SER A 181 -0.36 16.12 -3.50
C SER A 181 0.62 16.50 -2.38
N GLY A 182 1.90 16.65 -2.67
CA GLY A 182 2.92 17.09 -1.71
C GLY A 182 3.45 15.98 -0.80
N PHE A 183 3.29 14.71 -1.16
CA PHE A 183 3.81 13.58 -0.42
C PHE A 183 5.11 13.01 -1.01
N TYR A 184 5.83 12.27 -0.16
CA TYR A 184 6.85 11.31 -0.58
C TYR A 184 6.71 10.02 0.24
N VAL A 185 7.16 8.91 -0.33
CA VAL A 185 7.16 7.60 0.34
C VAL A 185 8.44 7.46 1.17
N SER A 186 8.28 7.49 2.48
CA SER A 186 9.40 7.33 3.43
C SER A 186 9.79 5.86 3.65
N SER A 187 8.84 4.93 3.46
CA SER A 187 9.04 3.49 3.61
C SER A 187 7.95 2.74 2.85
N ALA A 188 8.30 1.61 2.24
CA ALA A 188 7.33 0.73 1.56
C ALA A 188 7.42 -0.73 2.05
N PRO A 189 7.07 -1.08 3.31
CA PRO A 189 7.13 -2.46 3.75
C PRO A 189 6.25 -3.38 2.90
N ILE A 190 6.73 -4.60 2.65
CA ILE A 190 6.01 -5.59 1.83
C ILE A 190 5.27 -6.55 2.77
N VAL A 191 3.96 -6.66 2.59
CA VAL A 191 3.07 -7.45 3.44
C VAL A 191 2.32 -8.46 2.58
N ARG A 192 2.17 -9.68 3.07
CA ARG A 192 1.38 -10.71 2.37
C ARG A 192 -0.10 -10.44 2.60
N SER A 193 -0.86 -10.18 1.54
CA SER A 193 -2.26 -9.77 1.61
C SER A 193 -3.25 -10.93 1.43
N GLU A 194 -2.86 -11.98 0.71
CA GLU A 194 -3.74 -13.15 0.53
C GLU A 194 -3.68 -14.16 1.70
N GLY A 195 -4.86 -14.50 2.23
CA GLY A 195 -5.04 -15.65 3.10
C GLY A 195 -4.87 -16.97 2.31
N LYS A 196 -4.32 -18.02 2.93
CA LYS A 196 -4.15 -19.35 2.30
C LYS A 196 -5.47 -20.06 1.91
N SER A 197 -6.63 -19.43 2.11
CA SER A 197 -7.94 -20.04 1.97
C SER A 197 -8.88 -19.07 1.25
N GLY A 198 -8.86 -19.10 -0.07
CA GLY A 198 -9.80 -18.37 -0.92
C GLY A 198 -9.75 -18.92 -2.33
N TYR A 199 -10.89 -18.93 -3.02
CA TYR A 199 -11.03 -19.35 -4.42
C TYR A 199 -10.25 -18.46 -5.43
N HIS A 200 -9.51 -17.46 -4.93
CA HIS A 200 -8.66 -16.54 -5.69
C HIS A 200 -7.17 -16.93 -5.68
N SER A 201 -6.77 -18.10 -5.17
CA SER A 201 -5.38 -18.58 -5.28
C SER A 201 -5.08 -19.19 -6.66
N GLN A 202 -5.42 -18.47 -7.74
CA GLN A 202 -5.01 -18.86 -9.09
C GLN A 202 -3.55 -18.47 -9.33
N SER A 203 -2.85 -19.27 -10.14
CA SER A 203 -1.49 -18.96 -10.57
C SER A 203 -1.47 -17.62 -11.32
N GLY A 204 -0.79 -16.62 -10.77
CA GLY A 204 -0.63 -15.28 -11.38
C GLY A 204 -1.19 -14.12 -10.54
N ASN A 205 -1.94 -14.40 -9.48
CA ASN A 205 -2.43 -13.34 -8.59
C ASN A 205 -1.32 -12.76 -7.71
N VAL A 206 -1.48 -11.48 -7.38
CA VAL A 206 -0.55 -10.76 -6.50
C VAL A 206 -0.73 -11.25 -5.07
N LYS A 207 0.32 -11.79 -4.47
CA LYS A 207 0.28 -12.33 -3.10
C LYS A 207 0.67 -11.29 -2.05
N TYR A 208 1.34 -10.22 -2.46
CA TYR A 208 1.91 -9.20 -1.58
C TYR A 208 1.48 -7.79 -1.97
N ASP A 209 1.23 -6.97 -0.97
CA ASP A 209 1.00 -5.54 -1.11
C ASP A 209 2.23 -4.76 -0.64
N ALA A 210 2.46 -3.61 -1.27
CA ALA A 210 3.30 -2.57 -0.70
C ALA A 210 2.46 -1.71 0.25
N CYS A 211 2.83 -1.69 1.53
CA CYS A 211 2.30 -0.71 2.47
C CYS A 211 3.11 0.57 2.32
N LEU A 212 2.54 1.60 1.69
CA LEU A 212 3.22 2.86 1.41
C LEU A 212 3.05 3.82 2.60
N VAL A 213 4.15 4.12 3.27
CA VAL A 213 4.21 5.06 4.39
C VAL A 213 4.68 6.42 3.88
N CYS A 214 3.74 7.34 3.75
CA CYS A 214 3.92 8.65 3.13
C CYS A 214 4.07 9.74 4.19
N ARG A 215 4.91 10.73 3.88
CA ARG A 215 5.15 11.94 4.68
C ARG A 215 5.01 13.17 3.81
N LYS A 216 4.61 14.29 4.41
CA LYS A 216 4.60 15.58 3.71
C LYS A 216 6.01 15.94 3.28
N ARG A 217 6.14 16.48 2.07
CA ARG A 217 7.39 17.03 1.56
C ARG A 217 7.70 18.32 2.32
N GLN A 218 8.82 18.32 3.03
CA GLN A 218 9.41 19.54 3.54
C GLN A 218 10.26 20.19 2.44
N SER A 219 10.33 21.52 2.44
CA SER A 219 11.20 22.29 1.54
C SER A 219 12.66 22.14 1.97
N THR A 220 13.21 20.94 1.83
CA THR A 220 14.61 20.66 2.16
C THR A 220 15.40 20.69 0.86
N SER A 221 16.43 21.54 0.80
CA SER A 221 17.40 21.57 -0.31
C SER A 221 18.26 20.30 -0.27
N LEU A 222 17.69 19.17 -0.68
CA LEU A 222 18.46 17.95 -0.90
C LEU A 222 19.44 18.21 -2.06
N GLY A 223 20.70 17.77 -1.90
CA GLY A 223 21.64 17.78 -3.01
C GLY A 223 21.16 16.91 -4.16
N PHE A 224 21.67 17.16 -5.36
CA PHE A 224 21.37 16.33 -6.52
C PHE A 224 21.92 14.91 -6.34
N CYS A 225 21.13 13.92 -6.75
CA CYS A 225 21.47 12.50 -6.71
C CYS A 225 21.56 11.94 -8.14
N ASP A 226 22.62 11.18 -8.42
CA ASP A 226 22.75 10.43 -9.67
C ASP A 226 21.75 9.26 -9.74
N TRP A 227 21.09 9.12 -10.89
CA TRP A 227 20.06 8.11 -11.09
C TRP A 227 20.60 6.68 -11.01
N ASN A 228 21.80 6.40 -11.51
CA ASN A 228 22.39 5.06 -11.41
C ASN A 228 22.64 4.65 -9.95
N THR A 229 23.04 5.60 -9.12
CA THR A 229 23.16 5.42 -7.67
C THR A 229 21.81 5.06 -7.03
N LEU A 230 20.73 5.73 -7.42
CA LEU A 230 19.39 5.42 -6.92
C LEU A 230 18.88 4.07 -7.43
N LYS A 231 19.12 3.70 -8.69
CA LYS A 231 18.80 2.37 -9.24
C LYS A 231 19.47 1.24 -8.44
N ASN A 232 20.75 1.41 -8.12
CA ASN A 232 21.48 0.45 -7.29
C ASN A 232 20.86 0.33 -5.89
N ARG A 233 20.43 1.44 -5.29
CA ARG A 233 19.73 1.44 -3.99
C ARG A 233 18.39 0.72 -4.06
N ILE A 234 17.59 0.96 -5.12
CA ILE A 234 16.31 0.28 -5.38
C ILE A 234 16.55 -1.23 -5.45
N ARG A 235 17.50 -1.67 -6.28
CA ARG A 235 17.86 -3.09 -6.41
C ARG A 235 18.26 -3.72 -5.08
N GLN A 236 19.16 -3.09 -4.33
CA GLN A 236 19.62 -3.62 -3.04
C GLN A 236 18.48 -3.75 -2.03
N ARG A 237 17.58 -2.76 -1.98
CA ARG A 237 16.39 -2.79 -1.11
C ARG A 237 15.41 -3.88 -1.54
N ALA A 238 15.24 -4.10 -2.85
CA ALA A 238 14.38 -5.17 -3.37
C ALA A 238 14.95 -6.56 -3.02
N ILE A 239 16.25 -6.77 -3.25
CA ILE A 239 16.97 -8.00 -2.85
C ILE A 239 16.82 -8.27 -1.36
N HIS A 240 16.90 -7.25 -0.50
CA HIS A 240 16.69 -7.41 0.93
C HIS A 240 15.30 -7.99 1.26
N TRP A 241 14.24 -7.47 0.63
CA TRP A 241 12.87 -7.96 0.83
C TRP A 241 12.67 -9.36 0.25
N LEU A 242 13.17 -9.64 -0.96
CA LEU A 242 13.13 -10.97 -1.57
C LEU A 242 13.81 -12.01 -0.66
N LYS A 243 15.00 -11.71 -0.13
CA LYS A 243 15.70 -12.59 0.82
C LYS A 243 14.86 -12.87 2.06
N ARG A 244 14.18 -11.87 2.62
CA ARG A 244 13.32 -12.04 3.81
C ARG A 244 12.14 -12.96 3.50
N ILE A 245 11.51 -12.81 2.34
CA ILE A 245 10.38 -13.62 1.91
C ILE A 245 10.81 -15.07 1.68
N ILE A 246 11.87 -15.28 0.90
CA ILE A 246 12.41 -16.61 0.58
C ILE A 246 12.89 -17.35 1.83
N THR A 247 13.58 -16.65 2.75
CA THR A 247 14.05 -17.25 4.02
C THR A 247 12.90 -17.61 4.96
N SER A 248 11.74 -16.98 4.78
CA SER A 248 10.52 -17.30 5.52
C SER A 248 9.72 -18.45 4.89
N GLU A 249 10.27 -19.14 3.88
CA GLU A 249 9.61 -20.24 3.15
C GLU A 249 8.26 -19.83 2.54
N MET A 250 8.10 -18.54 2.22
CA MET A 250 6.93 -18.03 1.52
C MET A 250 7.17 -18.04 0.01
N GLU A 251 6.12 -18.31 -0.74
CA GLU A 251 6.15 -18.33 -2.20
C GLU A 251 6.20 -16.91 -2.78
N LEU A 252 6.81 -16.79 -3.95
CA LEU A 252 6.86 -15.59 -4.78
C LEU A 252 6.52 -15.98 -6.22
N ASN A 253 5.87 -15.09 -6.94
CA ASN A 253 5.77 -15.12 -8.39
C ASN A 253 6.38 -13.84 -9.00
N GLU A 254 6.42 -13.76 -10.33
CA GLU A 254 6.99 -12.60 -11.03
C GLU A 254 6.25 -11.30 -10.69
N VAL A 255 4.92 -11.36 -10.54
CA VAL A 255 4.10 -10.19 -10.21
C VAL A 255 4.43 -9.67 -8.80
N ASP A 256 4.73 -10.57 -7.86
CA ASP A 256 5.19 -10.20 -6.52
C ASP A 256 6.54 -9.46 -6.58
N ILE A 257 7.44 -9.87 -7.47
CA ILE A 257 8.73 -9.19 -7.69
C ILE A 257 8.49 -7.78 -8.23
N VAL A 258 7.54 -7.59 -9.15
CA VAL A 258 7.12 -6.26 -9.64
C VAL A 258 6.69 -5.38 -8.47
N VAL A 259 5.78 -5.86 -7.61
CA VAL A 259 5.30 -5.07 -6.45
C VAL A 259 6.45 -4.69 -5.50
N ILE A 260 7.37 -5.61 -5.24
CA ILE A 260 8.52 -5.36 -4.38
C ILE A 260 9.42 -4.28 -4.99
N VAL A 261 9.80 -4.41 -6.26
CA VAL A 261 10.67 -3.45 -6.95
C VAL A 261 9.99 -2.09 -7.02
N MET A 262 8.72 -2.04 -7.41
CA MET A 262 7.98 -0.78 -7.56
C MET A 262 7.73 -0.07 -6.22
N GLY A 263 7.47 -0.81 -5.14
CA GLY A 263 7.42 -0.24 -3.80
C GLY A 263 8.77 0.38 -3.39
N LYS A 264 9.89 -0.28 -3.70
CA LYS A 264 11.24 0.27 -3.44
C LYS A 264 11.59 1.44 -4.36
N PHE A 265 11.09 1.44 -5.60
CA PHE A 265 11.19 2.55 -6.53
C PHE A 265 10.51 3.78 -5.95
N LEU A 266 9.23 3.70 -5.54
CA LEU A 266 8.52 4.81 -4.93
C LEU A 266 9.25 5.35 -3.69
N GLU A 267 9.68 4.46 -2.79
CA GLU A 267 10.42 4.80 -1.58
C GLU A 267 11.72 5.57 -1.87
N THR A 268 12.42 5.22 -2.96
CA THR A 268 13.70 5.86 -3.30
C THR A 268 13.49 7.10 -4.16
N PHE A 269 12.71 7.00 -5.24
CA PHE A 269 12.50 8.05 -6.22
C PHE A 269 11.78 9.26 -5.61
N THR A 270 10.64 9.04 -4.96
CA THR A 270 9.85 10.15 -4.39
C THR A 270 10.57 10.88 -3.25
N CYS A 271 11.45 10.22 -2.51
CA CYS A 271 12.30 10.89 -1.51
C CYS A 271 13.32 11.87 -2.13
N ASN A 272 13.77 11.62 -3.36
CA ASN A 272 14.87 12.37 -3.97
C ASN A 272 14.38 13.32 -5.09
N TYR A 273 13.17 13.13 -5.61
CA TYR A 273 12.58 14.00 -6.63
C TYR A 273 12.38 15.44 -6.10
N PRO A 274 12.59 16.50 -6.88
CA PRO A 274 13.03 16.52 -8.29
C PRO A 274 14.56 16.53 -8.46
N ASN A 275 15.33 16.34 -7.39
CA ASN A 275 16.79 16.51 -7.38
C ASN A 275 17.50 15.24 -7.87
N ILE A 276 17.04 14.66 -8.98
CA ILE A 276 17.58 13.45 -9.58
C ILE A 276 18.15 13.81 -10.94
N ILE A 277 19.40 13.43 -11.20
CA ILE A 277 20.09 13.69 -12.46
C ILE A 277 20.38 12.36 -13.17
N CYS A 278 20.11 12.31 -14.47
CA CYS A 278 20.57 11.26 -15.38
C CYS A 278 21.31 11.92 -16.54
N ASP A 279 22.56 11.53 -16.78
CA ASP A 279 23.40 12.05 -17.87
C ASP A 279 23.45 13.58 -17.94
N GLY A 280 23.53 14.23 -16.77
CA GLY A 280 23.59 15.69 -16.64
C GLY A 280 22.25 16.42 -16.71
N ASN A 281 21.13 15.72 -16.96
CA ASN A 281 19.80 16.32 -17.07
C ASN A 281 18.88 15.92 -15.89
N PRO A 282 17.94 16.79 -15.46
CA PRO A 282 16.89 16.40 -14.53
C PRO A 282 16.09 15.20 -15.04
N LEU A 283 15.80 14.25 -14.15
CA LEU A 283 15.07 13.03 -14.48
C LEU A 283 13.60 13.15 -14.06
N ASP A 284 12.70 12.99 -15.03
CA ASP A 284 11.25 12.94 -14.81
C ASP A 284 10.76 11.51 -14.47
N ILE A 285 9.50 11.37 -14.06
CA ILE A 285 8.86 10.13 -13.62
C ILE A 285 8.88 9.07 -14.72
N HIS A 286 8.43 9.43 -15.92
CA HIS A 286 8.26 8.50 -17.04
C HIS A 286 9.56 7.75 -17.40
N PRO A 287 10.68 8.42 -17.74
CA PRO A 287 11.92 7.70 -18.03
C PRO A 287 12.45 6.90 -16.82
N ALA A 288 12.25 7.38 -15.59
CA ALA A 288 12.70 6.67 -14.39
C ALA A 288 11.95 5.34 -14.18
N ILE A 289 10.63 5.31 -14.45
CA ILE A 289 9.84 4.10 -14.28
C ILE A 289 10.11 3.06 -15.37
N HIS A 290 10.39 3.53 -16.60
CA HIS A 290 10.70 2.68 -17.73
C HIS A 290 12.07 1.99 -17.65
N ASP A 291 12.92 2.39 -16.69
CA ASP A 291 14.16 1.69 -16.33
C ASP A 291 13.91 0.46 -15.41
N MET A 292 12.76 0.38 -14.73
CA MET A 292 12.46 -0.67 -13.76
C MET A 292 12.34 -2.09 -14.36
N PRO A 293 11.79 -2.31 -15.57
CA PRO A 293 11.76 -3.63 -16.21
C PRO A 293 13.09 -4.36 -16.18
N ARG A 294 14.19 -3.66 -16.46
CA ARG A 294 15.53 -4.27 -16.42
C ARG A 294 15.89 -4.81 -15.05
N ILE A 295 15.61 -4.05 -13.99
CA ILE A 295 15.86 -4.48 -12.60
C ILE A 295 14.95 -5.68 -12.26
N ILE A 296 13.69 -5.62 -12.70
CA ILE A 296 12.71 -6.71 -12.48
C ILE A 296 13.20 -7.99 -13.15
N ASP A 297 13.54 -7.96 -14.45
CA ASP A 297 13.99 -9.12 -15.22
C ASP A 297 15.26 -9.76 -14.63
N GLU A 298 16.23 -8.92 -14.23
CA GLU A 298 17.45 -9.38 -13.57
C GLU A 298 17.14 -10.11 -12.25
N LEU A 299 16.22 -9.58 -11.43
CA LEU A 299 15.81 -10.20 -10.17
C LEU A 299 14.96 -11.45 -10.36
N VAL A 300 14.07 -11.48 -11.35
CA VAL A 300 13.32 -12.69 -11.74
C VAL A 300 14.31 -13.80 -12.09
N GLY A 301 15.29 -13.52 -12.95
CA GLY A 301 16.31 -14.49 -13.33
C GLY A 301 17.14 -15.00 -12.14
N GLU A 302 17.48 -14.14 -11.17
CA GLU A 302 18.17 -14.54 -9.93
C GLU A 302 17.32 -15.47 -9.04
N VAL A 303 16.02 -15.17 -8.90
CA VAL A 303 15.08 -15.97 -8.09
C VAL A 303 14.85 -17.34 -8.74
N THR A 304 14.56 -17.39 -10.04
CA THR A 304 14.33 -18.66 -10.77
C THR A 304 15.56 -19.58 -10.69
N ARG A 305 16.77 -19.05 -10.88
CA ARG A 305 18.02 -19.84 -10.73
C ARG A 305 18.14 -20.41 -9.32
N THR A 306 17.79 -19.63 -8.30
CA THR A 306 17.84 -20.08 -6.90
C THR A 306 16.84 -21.21 -6.62
N GLU A 307 15.65 -21.15 -7.22
CA GLU A 307 14.62 -22.18 -7.06
C GLU A 307 14.97 -23.49 -7.77
N VAL A 308 15.49 -23.41 -9.00
CA VAL A 308 16.03 -24.58 -9.72
C VAL A 308 17.11 -25.27 -8.89
N LEU A 309 18.07 -24.48 -8.37
CA LEU A 309 19.14 -25.01 -7.50
C LEU A 309 18.60 -25.63 -6.20
N LYS A 310 17.44 -25.20 -5.67
CA LYS A 310 16.81 -25.85 -4.51
C LYS A 310 16.14 -27.17 -4.87
N GLN A 311 15.51 -27.24 -6.05
CA GLN A 311 14.84 -28.47 -6.51
C GLN A 311 15.84 -29.57 -6.85
N GLU A 312 16.99 -29.21 -7.43
CA GLU A 312 18.10 -30.13 -7.71
C GLU A 312 18.79 -30.64 -6.43
N ARG A 313 18.74 -29.88 -5.33
CA ARG A 313 19.43 -30.16 -4.06
C ARG A 313 18.53 -30.81 -2.99
N LYS A 314 17.74 -31.83 -3.36
CA LYS A 314 17.01 -32.68 -2.39
C LYS A 314 17.91 -33.64 -1.58
N GLU A 315 19.13 -33.24 -1.22
CA GLU A 315 19.94 -33.85 -0.16
C GLU A 315 20.49 -32.77 0.79
N PRO A 316 20.64 -33.05 2.10
CA PRO A 316 20.75 -32.01 3.12
C PRO A 316 22.18 -31.48 3.22
N VAL A 317 22.44 -30.28 2.69
CA VAL A 317 23.68 -29.54 3.00
C VAL A 317 23.38 -28.07 3.31
N GLN A 318 24.09 -27.58 4.33
CA GLN A 318 23.93 -26.33 5.06
C GLN A 318 23.91 -25.06 4.19
N LEU A 319 23.13 -24.08 4.65
CA LEU A 319 22.76 -22.75 4.11
C LEU A 319 23.88 -21.78 3.64
N ASN A 320 25.09 -22.23 3.32
CA ASN A 320 26.25 -21.35 3.15
C ASN A 320 26.43 -20.73 1.74
N LEU A 321 25.74 -21.22 0.71
CA LEU A 321 25.96 -20.74 -0.67
C LEU A 321 25.26 -19.42 -1.03
N LEU A 322 24.18 -19.04 -0.35
CA LEU A 322 23.52 -17.75 -0.58
C LEU A 322 24.24 -16.56 0.06
N LYS A 323 25.16 -16.81 1.00
CA LYS A 323 26.01 -15.75 1.58
C LYS A 323 27.09 -15.32 0.59
N SER A 324 27.78 -16.27 -0.07
CA SER A 324 28.95 -15.97 -0.91
C SER A 324 28.62 -15.20 -2.19
N TYR A 325 27.49 -15.48 -2.85
CA TYR A 325 27.12 -14.80 -4.10
C TYR A 325 26.74 -13.32 -3.91
N PHE A 326 26.33 -12.91 -2.71
CA PHE A 326 25.80 -11.57 -2.44
C PHE A 326 26.64 -10.75 -1.45
N THR A 327 27.72 -11.29 -0.90
CA THR A 327 28.73 -10.51 -0.15
C THR A 327 29.77 -9.84 -1.05
N SER A 328 29.85 -10.22 -2.32
CA SER A 328 30.87 -9.71 -3.27
C SER A 328 30.62 -8.28 -3.76
N SER A 329 29.53 -7.63 -3.39
CA SER A 329 29.21 -6.23 -3.78
C SER A 329 29.48 -5.19 -2.68
N LEU A 330 30.19 -5.56 -1.60
CA LEU A 330 30.46 -4.66 -0.45
C LEU A 330 31.96 -4.51 -0.11
N THR A 331 32.87 -4.95 -0.97
CA THR A 331 34.33 -4.84 -0.72
C THR A 331 35.11 -4.42 -1.96
N LEU A 332 34.84 -3.23 -2.51
CA LEU A 332 35.80 -2.47 -3.33
C LEU A 332 35.56 -0.95 -3.19
N VAL A 333 35.56 -0.45 -1.95
CA VAL A 333 35.95 0.94 -1.64
C VAL A 333 36.70 0.87 -0.31
N ASN A 334 38.01 0.63 -0.41
CA ASN A 334 39.06 1.00 0.54
C ASN A 334 40.29 0.14 0.25
N LYS A 335 41.17 0.67 -0.60
CA LYS A 335 42.62 0.67 -0.39
C LYS A 335 43.30 1.46 -1.51
N GLU A 336 43.95 2.53 -1.06
CA GLU A 336 44.94 3.43 -1.70
C GLU A 336 44.50 4.29 -2.89
#